data_AF-A0A7C1G5F2-F1
#
_entry.id   AF-A0A7C1G5F2-F1
#
_cell.length_a   1.000
_cell.length_b   1.000
_cell.length_c   1.000
_cell.angle_alpha   90.00
_cell.angle_beta   90.00
_cell.angle_gamma   90.00
#
_symmetry.space_group_name_H-M   'P 1'
#
loop_
_entity.id
_entity.type
_entity.pdbx_description
1 polymer ?
#
loop_
_entity_poly.entity_id
_entity_poly.type
_entity_poly.pdbx_seq_one_letter_code
_entity_poly.pdbx_strand_id
1 'polypeptide(L)'
;STTPERLAQGQAIYTANCAACHGQSGRGDGPGGRALRRTDAMGVSQGPANFTEARTMAGGSAAIYQGKVLRGGMGTGMPYWGPILTEEQTWAVVDYLWTFLFDY
;
A
#
# COMPACT_ATOMS: atom_id res chain seq x y z
N SER A 1 3.08 17.85 -8.13
CA SER A 1 1.69 17.60 -8.55
C SER A 1 1.60 16.19 -9.12
N THR A 2 0.46 15.53 -9.00
CA THR A 2 0.21 14.19 -9.55
C THR A 2 -0.16 14.33 -11.03
N THR A 3 0.51 13.59 -11.92
CA THR A 3 0.24 13.56 -13.36
C THR A 3 -0.24 12.18 -13.80
N PRO A 4 -0.92 12.05 -14.96
CA PRO A 4 -1.33 10.74 -15.49
C PRO A 4 -0.18 9.76 -15.66
N GLU A 5 0.98 10.22 -16.12
CA GLU A 5 2.17 9.39 -16.33
C GLU A 5 2.71 8.86 -15.01
N ARG A 6 2.67 9.68 -13.95
CA ARG A 6 3.05 9.28 -12.61
C ARG A 6 2.09 8.25 -12.03
N LEU A 7 0.79 8.42 -12.25
CA LEU A 7 -0.22 7.43 -11.85
C LEU A 7 -0.01 6.09 -12.58
N ALA A 8 0.25 6.13 -13.89
CA ALA A 8 0.56 4.94 -14.67
C ALA A 8 1.83 4.22 -14.17
N GLN A 9 2.87 4.97 -13.81
CA GLN A 9 4.08 4.42 -13.20
C GLN A 9 3.78 3.77 -11.84
N GLY A 10 3.01 4.45 -10.99
CA GLY A 10 2.57 3.94 -9.70
C GLY A 10 1.76 2.66 -9.82
N GLN A 11 0.83 2.61 -10.77
CA GLN A 11 0.02 1.44 -11.10
C GLN A 11 0.89 0.25 -11.53
N ALA A 12 1.86 0.47 -12.42
CA ALA A 12 2.76 -0.58 -12.89
C ALA A 12 3.56 -1.19 -11.73
N ILE A 13 4.12 -0.33 -10.86
CA ILE A 13 4.88 -0.77 -9.68
C ILE A 13 3.96 -1.52 -8.70
N TYR A 14 2.77 -0.98 -8.42
CA TYR A 14 1.80 -1.59 -7.53
C TYR A 14 1.39 -2.98 -8.01
N THR A 15 1.06 -3.10 -9.29
CA THR A 15 0.60 -4.36 -9.90
C THR A 15 1.69 -5.43 -9.80
N ALA A 16 2.94 -5.05 -10.08
CA ALA A 16 4.06 -5.99 -10.07
C ALA A 16 4.49 -6.41 -8.65
N ASN A 17 4.38 -5.52 -7.66
CA ASN A 17 5.06 -5.70 -6.36
C ASN A 17 4.14 -5.70 -5.14
N CYS A 18 2.99 -5.01 -5.20
CA CYS A 18 2.14 -4.75 -4.03
C CYS A 18 0.84 -5.56 -4.06
N ALA A 19 0.26 -5.76 -5.25
CA ALA A 19 -1.04 -6.38 -5.45
C ALA A 19 -1.14 -7.84 -4.94
N ALA A 20 -0.02 -8.58 -4.92
CA ALA A 20 0.01 -9.94 -4.39
C ALA A 20 -0.43 -10.01 -2.92
N CYS A 21 -0.17 -8.95 -2.13
CA CYS A 21 -0.55 -8.86 -0.73
C CYS A 21 -1.72 -7.90 -0.50
N HIS A 22 -1.74 -6.74 -1.17
CA HIS A 22 -2.77 -5.72 -0.99
C HIS A 22 -4.01 -5.91 -1.88
N GLY A 23 -3.99 -6.89 -2.80
CA GLY A 23 -5.08 -7.17 -3.74
C GLY A 23 -5.03 -6.26 -4.98
N GLN A 24 -5.54 -6.72 -6.11
CA GLN A 24 -5.58 -5.89 -7.34
C GLN A 24 -6.50 -4.67 -7.18
N SER A 25 -7.55 -4.80 -6.37
CA SER A 25 -8.49 -3.73 -6.04
C SER A 25 -8.10 -2.94 -4.77
N GLY A 26 -6.90 -3.14 -4.22
CA GLY A 26 -6.45 -2.40 -3.03
C GLY A 26 -7.12 -2.78 -1.70
N ARG A 27 -7.85 -3.89 -1.64
CA ARG A 27 -8.70 -4.26 -0.48
C ARG A 27 -7.97 -4.95 0.66
N GLY A 28 -6.66 -5.13 0.56
CA GLY A 28 -5.86 -5.86 1.55
C GLY A 28 -6.15 -7.37 1.56
N ASP A 29 -6.70 -7.90 0.47
CA ASP A 29 -7.21 -9.28 0.34
C ASP A 29 -6.37 -10.15 -0.62
N GLY A 30 -5.20 -9.65 -1.04
CA GLY A 30 -4.28 -10.38 -1.90
C GLY A 30 -3.90 -11.75 -1.31
N PRO A 31 -3.69 -12.79 -2.13
CA PRO A 31 -3.39 -14.15 -1.65
C PRO A 31 -2.22 -14.22 -0.66
N GLY A 32 -1.14 -13.47 -0.92
CA GLY A 32 0.01 -13.40 -0.01
C GLY A 32 -0.28 -12.64 1.29
N GLY A 33 -1.23 -11.71 1.24
CA GLY A 33 -1.65 -10.89 2.36
C GLY A 33 -2.50 -11.64 3.38
N ARG A 34 -3.33 -12.58 2.92
CA ARG A 34 -4.20 -13.38 3.80
C ARG A 34 -3.41 -14.23 4.79
N ALA A 35 -2.26 -14.76 4.38
CA ALA A 35 -1.38 -15.55 5.26
C ALA A 35 -0.66 -14.70 6.33
N LEU A 36 -0.55 -13.39 6.11
CA LEU A 36 0.10 -12.45 7.03
C LEU A 36 -0.89 -11.80 8.01
N ARG A 37 -2.19 -12.02 7.81
CA ARG A 37 -3.23 -11.44 8.64
C ARG A 37 -3.23 -12.11 10.02
N ARG A 38 -3.17 -11.30 11.06
CA ARG A 38 -3.09 -11.73 12.46
C ARG A 38 -4.02 -10.90 13.32
N THR A 39 -4.70 -11.53 14.26
CA THR A 39 -5.54 -10.82 15.22
C THR A 39 -4.82 -10.81 16.55
N ASP A 40 -4.65 -9.63 17.14
CA ASP A 40 -4.01 -9.51 18.46
C ASP A 40 -4.97 -9.90 19.60
N ALA A 41 -4.46 -9.92 20.83
CA ALA A 41 -5.21 -10.30 22.02
C ALA A 41 -6.44 -9.40 22.31
N MET A 42 -6.50 -8.21 21.70
CA MET A 42 -7.62 -7.28 21.81
C MET A 42 -8.63 -7.43 20.67
N GLY A 43 -8.46 -8.43 19.80
CA GLY A 43 -9.33 -8.68 18.66
C GLY A 43 -9.06 -7.76 17.47
N VAL A 44 -7.96 -6.99 17.47
CA VAL A 44 -7.64 -6.09 16.36
C VAL A 44 -6.96 -6.89 15.25
N SER A 45 -7.62 -6.95 14.10
CA SER A 45 -7.07 -7.57 12.89
C SER A 45 -5.99 -6.68 12.29
N GLN A 46 -4.75 -7.18 12.27
CA GLN A 46 -3.59 -6.60 11.63
C GLN A 46 -3.33 -7.32 10.30
N GLY A 47 -2.97 -6.59 9.25
CA GLY A 47 -2.66 -7.15 7.94
C GLY A 47 -2.45 -6.03 6.91
N PRO A 48 -2.35 -6.39 5.62
CA PRO A 48 -2.31 -5.40 4.55
C PRO A 48 -3.49 -4.44 4.66
N ALA A 49 -3.21 -3.14 4.56
CA ALA A 49 -4.23 -2.10 4.65
C ALA A 49 -5.23 -2.24 3.49
N ASN A 50 -6.49 -1.95 3.80
CA ASN A 50 -7.53 -1.74 2.81
C ASN A 50 -7.53 -0.26 2.39
N PHE A 51 -7.00 0.02 1.20
CA PHE A 51 -6.87 1.38 0.66
C PHE A 51 -8.19 1.98 0.19
N THR A 52 -9.24 1.17 0.13
CA THR A 52 -10.57 1.60 -0.27
C THR A 52 -11.38 2.18 0.88
N GLU A 53 -10.91 1.97 2.11
CA GLU A 53 -11.56 2.48 3.30
C GLU A 53 -11.06 3.89 3.60
N ALA A 54 -11.92 4.89 3.38
CA ALA A 54 -11.60 6.29 3.64
C ALA A 54 -11.10 6.55 5.08
N ARG A 55 -11.63 5.84 6.09
CA ARG A 55 -11.13 5.96 7.48
C ARG A 55 -9.69 5.46 7.63
N THR A 56 -9.35 4.37 6.94
CA THR A 56 -7.99 3.80 6.93
C THR A 56 -7.02 4.75 6.25
N MET A 57 -7.43 5.32 5.10
CA MET A 57 -6.63 6.28 4.33
C MET A 57 -6.54 7.67 4.98
N ALA A 58 -7.56 8.11 5.72
CA ALA A 58 -7.54 9.36 6.46
C ALA A 58 -6.74 9.26 7.77
N GLY A 59 -6.46 8.04 8.25
CA GLY A 59 -5.66 7.80 9.46
C GLY A 59 -4.16 8.04 9.28
N GLY A 60 -3.70 8.39 8.06
CA GLY A 60 -2.31 8.71 7.78
C GLY A 60 -2.16 9.82 6.75
N SER A 61 -0.96 10.38 6.64
CA SER A 61 -0.59 11.30 5.56
C SER A 61 0.13 10.56 4.43
N ALA A 62 0.21 11.18 3.25
CA ALA A 62 1.00 10.65 2.15
C ALA A 62 2.47 10.38 2.56
N ALA A 63 3.05 11.22 3.42
CA ALA A 63 4.39 11.00 3.97
C ALA A 63 4.48 9.76 4.89
N ILE A 64 3.43 9.46 5.65
CA ILE A 64 3.37 8.22 6.44
C ILE A 64 3.35 7.00 5.50
N TYR A 65 2.60 7.06 4.42
CA TYR A 65 2.54 5.95 3.44
C TYR A 65 3.84 5.79 2.67
N GLN A 66 4.46 6.88 2.25
CA GLN A 66 5.80 6.86 1.67
C GLN A 66 6.80 6.23 2.65
N GLY A 67 6.79 6.65 3.91
CA GLY A 67 7.65 6.08 4.95
C GLY A 67 7.42 4.58 5.21
N LYS A 68 6.19 4.08 5.04
CA LYS A 68 5.87 2.65 5.10
C LYS A 68 6.39 1.89 3.88
N VAL A 69 6.27 2.44 2.68
CA VAL A 69 6.87 1.83 1.48
C VAL A 69 8.39 1.78 1.62
N LEU A 70 9.00 2.91 2.00
CA LEU A 70 10.44 3.01 2.17
C LEU A 70 10.96 1.99 3.18
N ARG A 71 10.40 1.93 4.39
CA ARG A 71 10.92 1.11 5.50
C ARG A 71 10.37 -0.31 5.56
N GLY A 72 9.30 -0.60 4.83
CA GLY A 72 8.49 -1.79 5.06
C GLY A 72 7.77 -1.74 6.42
N GLY A 73 7.16 -2.86 6.79
CA GLY A 73 6.49 -3.01 8.08
C GLY A 73 7.21 -4.05 8.93
N MET A 74 7.96 -3.59 9.94
CA MET A 74 8.66 -4.49 10.86
C MET A 74 7.70 -5.50 11.50
N GLY A 75 7.99 -6.80 11.36
CA GLY A 75 7.14 -7.87 11.88
C GLY A 75 5.81 -8.08 11.15
N THR A 76 5.57 -7.40 10.01
CA THR A 76 4.33 -7.54 9.23
C THR A 76 4.49 -8.38 7.95
N GLY A 77 5.74 -8.67 7.55
CA GLY A 77 6.05 -9.30 6.27
C GLY A 77 6.09 -8.36 5.07
N MET A 78 5.78 -7.06 5.25
CA MET A 78 5.91 -6.06 4.19
C MET A 78 7.41 -5.76 3.90
N PRO A 79 7.89 -5.97 2.64
CA PRO A 79 9.29 -5.76 2.30
C PRO A 79 9.79 -4.32 2.46
N TYR A 80 11.10 -4.18 2.62
CA TYR A 80 11.82 -2.91 2.66
C TYR A 80 12.14 -2.44 1.23
N TRP A 81 11.35 -1.51 0.69
CA TRP A 81 11.48 -1.10 -0.72
C TRP A 81 12.44 0.08 -0.98
N GLY A 82 12.89 0.77 0.07
CA GLY A 82 13.76 1.95 -0.03
C GLY A 82 15.05 1.77 -0.85
N PRO A 83 15.73 0.60 -0.83
CA PRO A 83 16.91 0.37 -1.67
C PRO A 83 16.59 -0.03 -3.11
N ILE A 84 15.33 -0.33 -3.42
CA ILE A 84 14.89 -0.89 -4.72
C ILE A 84 14.20 0.19 -5.56
N LEU A 85 13.32 0.98 -4.94
CA LEU A 85 12.57 2.02 -5.61
C LEU A 85 13.24 3.39 -5.44
N THR A 86 13.23 4.20 -6.49
CA THR A 86 13.62 5.61 -6.37
C THR A 86 12.61 6.40 -5.53
N GLU A 87 12.98 7.61 -5.13
CA GLU A 87 12.06 8.50 -4.43
C GLU A 87 10.82 8.83 -5.29
N GLU A 88 11.03 9.11 -6.59
CA GLU A 88 9.95 9.40 -7.53
C GLU A 88 9.00 8.22 -7.67
N GLN A 89 9.55 7.01 -7.78
CA GLN A 89 8.78 5.77 -7.88
C GLN A 89 7.98 5.49 -6.60
N THR A 90 8.58 5.74 -5.44
CA THR A 90 7.90 5.57 -4.15
C THR A 90 6.69 6.51 -4.04
N TRP A 91 6.87 7.79 -4.41
CA TRP A 91 5.77 8.73 -4.46
C TRP A 91 4.74 8.40 -5.54
N ALA A 92 5.15 7.86 -6.68
CA ALA A 92 4.22 7.40 -7.71
C ALA A 92 3.30 6.29 -7.19
N VAL A 93 3.84 5.33 -6.42
CA VAL A 93 3.02 4.32 -5.74
C VAL A 93 2.07 4.97 -4.75
N VAL A 94 2.53 5.89 -3.91
CA VAL A 94 1.66 6.57 -2.92
C VAL A 94 0.53 7.32 -3.62
N ASP A 95 0.83 8.07 -4.68
CA ASP A 95 -0.18 8.77 -5.49
C ASP A 95 -1.21 7.78 -6.06
N TYR A 96 -0.77 6.62 -6.56
CA TYR A 96 -1.65 5.55 -7.02
C TYR A 96 -2.49 4.93 -5.90
N LEU A 97 -1.98 4.78 -4.67
CA LEU A 97 -2.77 4.24 -3.55
C LEU A 97 -4.03 5.08 -3.27
N TRP A 98 -3.96 6.40 -3.51
CA TRP A 98 -5.10 7.28 -3.30
C TRP A 98 -6.21 7.10 -4.34
N THR A 99 -5.93 6.53 -5.51
CA THR A 99 -6.97 6.32 -6.54
C THR A 99 -7.99 5.27 -6.13
N PHE A 100 -7.60 4.30 -5.29
CA PHE A 100 -8.51 3.29 -4.73
C PHE A 100 -9.66 3.88 -3.87
N LEU A 101 -9.58 5.15 -3.46
CA LEU A 101 -10.68 5.84 -2.77
C LEU A 101 -11.76 6.37 -3.73
N PHE A 102 -11.42 6.58 -5.00
CA PHE A 102 -12.26 7.29 -5.96
C PHE A 102 -12.78 6.37 -7.06
N ASP A 103 -12.05 5.30 -7.37
CA ASP A 103 -12.43 4.30 -8.36
C ASP A 103 -13.15 3.13 -7.66
N TYR A 104 -14.46 3.29 -7.43
CA TYR A 104 -15.37 2.24 -6.90
C TYR A 104 -16.57 2.01 -7.81
#